data_AF-A0A9N9BU61-F1
#
_entry.id   AF-A0A9N9BU61-F1
#
_cell.length_a   1.000
_cell.length_b   1.000
_cell.length_c   1.000
_cell.angle_alpha   90.00
_cell.angle_beta   90.00
_cell.angle_gamma   90.00
#
_symmetry.space_group_name_H-M   'P 1'
#
loop_
_entity.id
_entity.type
_entity.pdbx_description
1 polymer ?
#
loop_
_entity_poly.entity_id
_entity_poly.type
_entity_poly.pdbx_seq_one_letter_code
_entity_poly.pdbx_strand_id
1 'polypeptide(L)'
;MISFQKSVVLFFAFALVVLMLESASATSISFRAIAKRGKKPKPISDTNTTVGFTPVHIENGVWIGDTKGDCTFYSIGLGACGTYNTDAEMVYAMNWEMFDQGTPAGNPNNNPNCGTFAEVSRKVGNIVKKVIVKCVDRCHGCQFGDVDLSSTAFNQLGHPDEGRFKVDVKFLGSNVPVASPTP
;
A
#
# COMPACT_ATOMS: atom_id res chain seq x y z
N MET A 1 -3.67 -30.13 -60.02
CA MET A 1 -4.03 -29.28 -58.86
C MET A 1 -4.62 -30.18 -57.77
N ILE A 2 -3.77 -30.72 -56.91
CA ILE A 2 -4.16 -31.59 -55.78
C ILE A 2 -3.20 -31.28 -54.63
N SER A 3 -3.73 -31.29 -53.40
CA SER A 3 -3.04 -31.48 -52.11
C SER A 3 -2.87 -30.25 -51.21
N PHE A 4 -3.98 -29.81 -50.60
CA PHE A 4 -3.99 -28.92 -49.43
C PHE A 4 -4.75 -29.57 -48.23
N GLN A 5 -4.46 -30.84 -47.94
CA GLN A 5 -5.21 -31.64 -46.94
C GLN A 5 -4.35 -32.45 -45.96
N LYS A 6 -3.06 -32.12 -45.77
CA LYS A 6 -2.17 -32.92 -44.88
C LYS A 6 -1.68 -32.25 -43.59
N SER A 7 -2.04 -31.00 -43.30
CA SER A 7 -1.45 -30.28 -42.16
C SER A 7 -2.25 -30.30 -40.85
N VAL A 8 -3.46 -30.89 -40.80
CA VAL A 8 -4.29 -30.85 -39.58
C VAL A 8 -4.07 -32.06 -38.66
N VAL A 9 -3.49 -33.16 -39.17
CA VAL A 9 -3.35 -34.41 -38.40
C VAL A 9 -2.12 -34.43 -37.48
N LEU A 10 -1.15 -33.53 -37.67
CA LEU A 10 0.12 -33.55 -36.92
C LEU A 10 0.09 -32.75 -35.60
N PHE A 11 -0.90 -31.88 -35.38
CA PHE A 11 -1.01 -31.11 -34.14
C PHE A 11 -1.86 -31.77 -33.04
N PHE A 12 -2.66 -32.79 -33.36
CA PHE A 12 -3.46 -33.49 -32.36
C PHE A 12 -2.69 -34.56 -31.57
N ALA A 13 -1.46 -34.90 -31.97
CA ALA A 13 -0.66 -35.93 -31.30
C ALA A 13 0.17 -35.39 -30.10
N PHE A 14 0.27 -34.08 -29.91
CA PHE A 14 1.05 -33.50 -28.80
C PHE A 14 0.24 -33.23 -27.52
N ALA A 15 -1.09 -33.41 -27.56
CA ALA A 15 -1.98 -33.15 -26.42
C ALA A 15 -2.17 -34.36 -25.47
N LEU A 16 -1.48 -35.48 -25.69
CA LEU A 16 -1.68 -36.72 -24.91
C LEU A 16 -0.49 -37.13 -24.00
N VAL A 17 0.57 -36.32 -23.90
CA VAL A 17 1.79 -36.71 -23.15
C VAL A 17 1.94 -35.97 -21.80
N VAL A 18 1.04 -35.05 -21.43
CA VAL A 18 1.18 -34.23 -20.19
C VAL A 18 0.10 -34.56 -19.13
N LEU A 19 -0.27 -35.83 -19.00
CA LEU A 19 -1.27 -36.26 -17.99
C LEU A 19 -0.89 -37.60 -17.34
N MET A 20 0.37 -37.82 -16.99
CA MET A 20 0.76 -38.96 -16.12
C MET A 20 2.01 -38.62 -15.30
N LEU A 21 1.84 -37.93 -14.15
CA LEU A 21 2.70 -38.16 -12.99
C LEU A 21 2.02 -37.66 -11.71
N GLU A 22 1.15 -38.50 -11.15
CA GLU A 22 0.97 -38.57 -9.71
C GLU A 22 2.12 -39.38 -9.12
N SER A 23 2.79 -38.83 -8.12
CA SER A 23 3.62 -39.63 -7.21
C SER A 23 3.42 -39.15 -5.77
N ALA A 24 2.59 -39.94 -5.09
CA ALA A 24 2.59 -40.36 -3.68
C ALA A 24 3.48 -39.66 -2.63
N SER A 25 2.84 -39.55 -1.46
CA SER A 25 3.35 -39.84 -0.11
C SER A 25 3.84 -38.66 0.73
N ALA A 26 2.92 -38.11 1.54
CA ALA A 26 3.24 -37.35 2.73
C ALA A 26 3.02 -38.25 3.96
N THR A 27 4.10 -38.81 4.51
CA THR A 27 4.09 -39.45 5.83
C THR A 27 4.25 -38.37 6.90
N SER A 28 3.20 -38.16 7.69
CA SER A 28 3.22 -37.25 8.83
C SER A 28 4.04 -37.84 9.98
N ILE A 29 5.19 -37.25 10.30
CA ILE A 29 5.97 -37.57 11.50
C ILE A 29 5.36 -36.80 12.68
N SER A 30 4.79 -37.52 13.64
CA SER A 30 4.29 -36.96 14.90
C SER A 30 5.45 -36.80 15.88
N PHE A 31 5.90 -35.56 16.10
CA PHE A 31 6.84 -35.24 17.17
C PHE A 31 6.06 -34.98 18.47
N ARG A 32 6.14 -35.91 19.43
CA ARG A 32 5.72 -35.64 20.81
C ARG A 32 6.75 -34.71 21.47
N ALA A 33 6.40 -33.44 21.65
CA ALA A 33 7.19 -32.52 22.44
C ALA A 33 7.03 -32.84 23.94
N ILE A 34 8.16 -33.14 24.60
CA ILE A 34 8.25 -33.30 26.06
C ILE A 34 8.30 -31.90 26.66
N ALA A 35 7.23 -31.50 27.38
CA ALA A 35 7.14 -30.23 28.07
C ALA A 35 8.13 -30.18 29.25
N LYS A 36 9.19 -29.38 29.14
CA LYS A 36 9.98 -28.91 30.29
C LYS A 36 9.36 -27.61 30.80
N ARG A 37 8.93 -27.60 32.07
CA ARG A 37 8.48 -26.41 32.80
C ARG A 37 9.64 -25.42 32.94
N GLY A 38 9.66 -24.41 32.08
CA GLY A 38 10.50 -23.21 32.18
C GLY A 38 9.63 -21.97 32.39
N LYS A 39 10.14 -20.99 33.15
CA LYS A 39 9.48 -19.74 33.57
C LYS A 39 8.72 -19.05 32.41
N LYS A 40 7.50 -18.55 32.69
CA LYS A 40 6.67 -17.77 31.73
C LYS A 40 7.51 -16.67 31.08
N PRO A 41 7.77 -16.73 29.77
CA PRO A 41 8.25 -15.58 29.02
C PRO A 41 7.14 -14.54 28.90
N LYS A 42 7.49 -13.25 29.04
CA LYS A 42 6.69 -12.08 28.65
C LYS A 42 6.19 -12.29 27.20
N PRO A 43 4.95 -11.93 26.83
CA PRO A 43 4.46 -12.18 25.48
C PRO A 43 5.39 -11.51 24.47
N ILE A 44 6.09 -12.35 23.71
CA ILE A 44 6.80 -12.00 22.49
C ILE A 44 5.70 -11.84 21.45
N SER A 45 5.63 -10.67 20.83
CA SER A 45 4.71 -10.37 19.74
C SER A 45 5.15 -11.12 18.49
N ASP A 46 4.94 -12.43 18.48
CA ASP A 46 5.03 -13.24 17.27
C ASP A 46 3.71 -13.11 16.51
N THR A 47 3.51 -12.00 15.81
CA THR A 47 2.41 -11.91 14.84
C THR A 47 2.89 -12.46 13.51
N ASN A 48 2.63 -13.75 13.32
CA ASN A 48 2.33 -14.32 12.02
C ASN A 48 1.20 -13.47 11.39
N THR A 49 1.58 -12.41 10.67
CA THR A 49 0.67 -11.33 10.28
C THR A 49 -0.03 -11.73 9.00
N THR A 50 -1.23 -12.29 9.14
CA THR A 50 -2.27 -12.07 8.14
C THR A 50 -2.35 -10.57 7.89
N VAL A 51 -1.90 -10.11 6.72
CA VAL A 51 -1.89 -8.70 6.31
C VAL A 51 -3.34 -8.23 6.18
N GLY A 52 -3.94 -7.89 7.31
CA GLY A 52 -5.31 -7.42 7.45
C GLY A 52 -5.34 -5.91 7.63
N PHE A 53 -6.47 -5.31 7.26
CA PHE A 53 -6.77 -3.91 7.50
C PHE A 53 -6.62 -3.60 9.01
N THR A 54 -5.71 -2.68 9.34
CA THR A 54 -5.48 -2.18 10.69
C THR A 54 -6.04 -0.77 10.80
N PRO A 55 -7.13 -0.52 11.54
CA PRO A 55 -7.69 0.84 11.61
C PRO A 55 -6.66 1.89 12.02
N VAL A 56 -6.76 3.06 11.40
CA VAL A 56 -5.85 4.18 11.66
C VAL A 56 -5.86 4.59 13.14
N HIS A 57 -4.69 4.78 13.72
CA HIS A 57 -4.49 5.21 15.11
C HIS A 57 -3.23 6.07 15.23
N ILE A 58 -3.07 6.73 16.38
CA ILE A 58 -1.89 7.54 16.68
C ILE A 58 -0.88 6.72 17.48
N GLU A 59 0.35 6.68 17.00
CA GLU A 59 1.53 6.19 17.72
C GLU A 59 2.56 7.31 17.84
N ASN A 60 2.89 7.73 19.06
CA ASN A 60 3.84 8.81 19.33
C ASN A 60 3.57 10.11 18.54
N GLY A 61 2.30 10.46 18.35
CA GLY A 61 1.87 11.65 17.60
C GLY A 61 1.78 11.46 16.08
N VAL A 62 2.22 10.31 15.56
CA VAL A 62 2.18 9.95 14.14
C VAL A 62 0.97 9.07 13.85
N TRP A 63 0.25 9.37 12.78
CA TRP A 63 -0.82 8.50 12.29
C TRP A 63 -0.24 7.29 11.56
N ILE A 64 -0.72 6.11 11.92
CA ILE A 64 -0.38 4.85 11.29
C ILE A 64 -1.62 3.97 11.12
N GLY A 65 -1.60 3.10 10.12
CA GLY A 65 -2.70 2.18 9.82
C GLY A 65 -3.53 2.62 8.61
N ASP A 66 -4.59 1.87 8.39
CA ASP A 66 -5.44 1.89 7.22
C ASP A 66 -6.72 2.69 7.45
N THR A 67 -7.11 3.43 6.42
CA THR A 67 -8.39 4.12 6.33
C THR A 67 -8.86 4.18 4.88
N LYS A 68 -10.08 4.68 4.67
CA LYS A 68 -10.62 5.02 3.35
C LYS A 68 -10.77 6.53 3.27
N GLY A 69 -10.57 7.07 2.09
CA GLY A 69 -10.75 8.49 1.84
C GLY A 69 -10.99 8.78 0.37
N ASP A 70 -11.06 10.06 0.05
CA ASP A 70 -10.92 10.58 -1.29
C ASP A 70 -9.49 11.05 -1.57
N CYS A 71 -9.12 10.98 -2.84
CA CYS A 71 -7.89 11.51 -3.38
C CYS A 71 -8.23 12.66 -4.33
N THR A 72 -7.57 13.80 -4.15
CA THR A 72 -7.52 14.92 -5.12
C THR A 72 -6.06 15.25 -5.46
N PHE A 73 -5.83 16.34 -6.19
CA PHE A 73 -4.51 16.90 -6.38
C PHE A 73 -4.52 18.43 -6.29
N TYR A 74 -3.35 19.00 -5.97
CA TYR A 74 -3.11 20.44 -5.89
C TYR A 74 -1.74 20.80 -6.48
N SER A 75 -1.48 22.10 -6.62
CA SER A 75 -0.16 22.59 -7.02
C SER A 75 0.73 22.74 -5.78
N ILE A 76 1.88 22.06 -5.80
CA ILE A 76 2.82 22.00 -4.68
C ILE A 76 3.68 23.27 -4.60
N GLY A 77 3.92 23.76 -3.39
CA GLY A 77 4.84 24.86 -3.09
C GLY A 77 5.40 24.77 -1.67
N LEU A 78 5.32 25.87 -0.91
CA LEU A 78 5.60 25.86 0.52
C LEU A 78 4.43 25.21 1.27
N GLY A 79 4.68 24.06 1.90
CA GLY A 79 3.67 23.37 2.70
C GLY A 79 3.71 23.74 4.19
N ALA A 80 2.68 23.32 4.92
CA ALA A 80 2.52 23.45 6.36
C ALA A 80 3.64 22.77 7.17
N CYS A 81 4.39 21.84 6.56
CA CYS A 81 5.59 21.26 7.16
C CYS A 81 6.82 22.19 7.13
N GLY A 82 6.70 23.38 6.54
CA GLY A 82 7.77 24.37 6.49
C GLY A 82 8.84 24.08 5.42
N THR A 83 8.59 23.14 4.51
CA THR A 83 9.47 22.79 3.40
C THR A 83 8.87 23.19 2.06
N TYR A 84 9.71 23.59 1.11
CA TYR A 84 9.33 23.73 -0.29
C TYR A 84 9.46 22.39 -1.01
N ASN A 85 8.43 22.01 -1.74
CA ASN A 85 8.39 20.85 -2.61
C ASN A 85 7.82 21.25 -3.98
N THR A 86 7.81 20.31 -4.93
CA THR A 86 7.35 20.55 -6.31
C THR A 86 6.35 19.52 -6.78
N ASP A 87 5.59 19.85 -7.83
CA ASP A 87 4.59 18.96 -8.46
C ASP A 87 5.16 17.64 -8.99
N ALA A 88 6.49 17.58 -9.19
CA ALA A 88 7.22 16.43 -9.70
C ALA A 88 7.57 15.39 -8.62
N GLU A 89 7.45 15.74 -7.34
CA GLU A 89 7.79 14.85 -6.23
C GLU A 89 6.60 13.99 -5.80
N MET A 90 6.85 12.77 -5.32
CA MET A 90 5.82 11.90 -4.74
C MET A 90 5.44 12.37 -3.33
N VAL A 91 4.64 13.44 -3.25
CA VAL A 91 4.21 14.08 -2.00
C VAL A 91 2.69 14.21 -1.92
N TYR A 92 2.19 14.42 -0.70
CA TYR A 92 0.79 14.71 -0.41
C TYR A 92 0.61 15.69 0.75
N ALA A 93 -0.58 16.28 0.80
CA ALA A 93 -1.11 17.00 1.96
C ALA A 93 -2.07 16.09 2.75
N MET A 94 -1.85 15.98 4.06
CA MET A 94 -2.74 15.23 4.96
C MET A 94 -3.96 16.06 5.31
N ASN A 95 -5.15 15.44 5.45
CA ASN A 95 -6.34 16.16 5.89
C ASN A 95 -6.13 16.88 7.24
N TRP A 96 -6.83 18.00 7.40
CA TRP A 96 -6.63 18.89 8.53
C TRP A 96 -6.91 18.24 9.88
N GLU A 97 -7.90 17.36 9.99
CA GLU A 97 -8.28 16.77 11.29
C GLU A 97 -7.15 15.90 11.83
N MET A 98 -6.59 15.04 10.97
CA MET A 98 -5.44 14.22 11.32
C MET A 98 -4.18 15.07 11.54
N PHE A 99 -3.91 16.03 10.66
CA PHE A 99 -2.72 16.87 10.77
C PHE A 99 -2.75 17.72 12.05
N ASP A 100 -3.84 18.43 12.32
CA ASP A 100 -3.94 19.36 13.43
C ASP A 100 -3.89 18.64 14.78
N GLN A 101 -4.49 17.45 14.89
CA GLN A 101 -4.40 16.63 16.09
C GLN A 101 -2.96 16.23 16.44
N GLY A 102 -2.09 16.07 15.43
CA GLY A 102 -0.66 15.80 15.62
C GLY A 102 0.18 17.05 15.91
N THR A 103 -0.33 18.26 15.67
CA THR A 103 0.49 19.48 15.67
C THR A 103 0.84 19.95 17.09
N PRO A 104 2.12 19.97 17.49
CA PRO A 104 2.51 20.39 18.82
C PRO A 104 2.51 21.91 18.94
N ALA A 105 1.93 22.43 20.03
CA ALA A 105 1.96 23.85 20.40
C ALA A 105 1.52 24.82 19.27
N GLY A 106 0.69 24.35 18.33
CA GLY A 106 0.17 25.15 17.22
C GLY A 106 1.18 25.49 16.11
N ASN A 107 2.42 24.95 16.16
CA ASN A 107 3.40 25.16 15.09
C ASN A 107 3.36 23.99 14.10
N PRO A 108 2.76 24.16 12.89
CA PRO A 108 2.60 23.08 11.93
C PRO A 108 3.93 22.54 11.38
N ASN A 109 4.98 23.36 11.37
CA ASN A 109 6.31 22.94 10.92
C ASN A 109 6.94 21.86 11.83
N ASN A 110 6.44 21.73 13.06
CA ASN A 110 6.91 20.75 14.04
C ASN A 110 5.99 19.52 14.12
N ASN A 111 5.04 19.37 13.21
CA ASN A 111 4.12 18.23 13.22
C ASN A 111 4.89 16.92 12.98
N PRO A 112 4.79 15.91 13.87
CA PRO A 112 5.47 14.62 13.72
C PRO A 112 5.02 13.82 12.49
N ASN A 113 3.90 14.17 11.86
CA ASN A 113 3.46 13.57 10.60
C ASN A 113 4.20 14.14 9.39
N CYS A 114 4.89 15.27 9.51
CA CYS A 114 5.71 15.82 8.43
C CYS A 114 6.87 14.87 8.10
N GLY A 115 7.07 14.62 6.81
CA GLY A 115 8.11 13.70 6.33
C GLY A 115 7.78 12.21 6.47
N THR A 116 6.63 11.86 7.06
CA THR A 116 6.13 10.47 7.11
C THR A 116 5.49 10.06 5.78
N PHE A 117 5.27 8.76 5.59
CA PHE A 117 4.81 8.19 4.34
C PHE A 117 3.40 7.60 4.44
N ALA A 118 2.69 7.62 3.32
CA ALA A 118 1.45 6.88 3.12
C ALA A 118 1.51 6.08 1.81
N GLU A 119 0.97 4.87 1.81
CA GLU A 119 0.61 4.15 0.59
C GLU A 119 -0.84 4.49 0.26
N VAL A 120 -1.07 5.02 -0.94
CA VAL A 120 -2.40 5.36 -1.46
C VAL A 120 -2.70 4.41 -2.61
N SER A 121 -3.85 3.75 -2.57
CA SER A 121 -4.20 2.75 -3.58
C SER A 121 -5.67 2.82 -3.99
N ARG A 122 -5.95 2.34 -5.20
CA ARG A 122 -7.32 2.12 -5.69
C ARG A 122 -7.35 1.00 -6.70
N LYS A 123 -8.53 0.41 -6.87
CA LYS A 123 -8.81 -0.54 -7.95
C LYS A 123 -9.39 0.21 -9.15
N VAL A 124 -8.81 0.00 -10.33
CA VAL A 124 -9.30 0.50 -11.63
C VAL A 124 -9.50 -0.70 -12.54
N GLY A 125 -10.75 -1.06 -12.80
CA GLY A 125 -11.09 -2.33 -13.45
C GLY A 125 -10.58 -3.51 -12.63
N ASN A 126 -9.71 -4.33 -13.21
CA ASN A 126 -9.08 -5.49 -12.54
C ASN A 126 -7.67 -5.21 -12.01
N ILE A 127 -7.21 -3.96 -12.10
CA ILE A 127 -5.84 -3.56 -11.73
C ILE A 127 -5.88 -2.80 -10.41
N VAL A 128 -4.99 -3.14 -9.49
CA VAL A 128 -4.72 -2.34 -8.28
C VAL A 128 -3.58 -1.39 -8.60
N LYS A 129 -3.85 -0.09 -8.52
CA LYS A 129 -2.84 0.97 -8.63
C LYS A 129 -2.47 1.44 -7.24
N LYS A 130 -1.19 1.77 -7.04
CA LYS A 130 -0.66 2.26 -5.76
C LYS A 130 0.49 3.23 -5.95
N VAL A 131 0.65 4.14 -5.00
CA VAL A 131 1.78 5.06 -4.90
C VAL A 131 2.16 5.26 -3.44
N ILE A 132 3.45 5.44 -3.16
CA ILE A 132 3.93 5.84 -1.84
C ILE A 132 4.28 7.33 -1.90
N VAL A 133 3.71 8.11 -1.01
CA VAL A 133 3.84 9.58 -0.97
C VAL A 133 4.29 10.05 0.40
N LYS A 134 5.10 11.11 0.41
CA LYS A 134 5.60 11.77 1.63
C LYS A 134 4.68 12.93 2.03
N CYS A 135 4.34 13.02 3.32
CA CYS A 135 3.54 14.12 3.87
C CYS A 135 4.40 15.39 3.93
N VAL A 136 3.95 16.45 3.25
CA VAL A 136 4.65 17.74 3.21
C VAL A 136 3.74 18.93 3.52
N ASP A 137 2.44 18.70 3.62
CA ASP A 137 1.48 19.78 3.78
C ASP A 137 0.19 19.31 4.49
N ARG A 138 -0.68 20.28 4.78
CA ARG A 138 -1.98 20.13 5.40
C ARG A 138 -3.07 20.57 4.42
N CYS A 139 -4.03 19.70 4.14
CA CYS A 139 -5.19 20.00 3.33
C CYS A 139 -6.38 20.46 4.20
N HIS A 140 -6.70 21.76 4.16
CA HIS A 140 -7.82 22.32 4.93
C HIS A 140 -9.20 21.83 4.46
N GLY A 141 -9.39 21.60 3.16
CA GLY A 141 -10.67 21.20 2.58
C GLY A 141 -10.92 19.68 2.58
N CYS A 142 -9.95 18.88 3.03
CA CYS A 142 -9.99 17.43 3.01
C CYS A 142 -10.71 16.88 4.24
N GLN A 143 -11.52 15.83 4.05
CA GLN A 143 -12.18 15.11 5.14
C GLN A 143 -11.22 14.12 5.82
N PHE A 144 -11.61 13.58 6.97
CA PHE A 144 -10.82 12.53 7.63
C PHE A 144 -10.50 11.38 6.67
N GLY A 145 -9.22 11.02 6.56
CA GLY A 145 -8.71 9.98 5.67
C GLY A 145 -8.47 10.41 4.22
N ASP A 146 -8.92 11.59 3.80
CA ASP A 146 -8.61 12.15 2.48
C ASP A 146 -7.11 12.50 2.39
N VAL A 147 -6.61 12.46 1.15
CA VAL A 147 -5.25 12.87 0.77
C VAL A 147 -5.31 13.79 -0.46
N ASP A 148 -4.52 14.86 -0.45
CA ASP A 148 -4.38 15.75 -1.61
C ASP A 148 -2.98 15.58 -2.21
N LEU A 149 -2.89 15.00 -3.39
CA LEU A 149 -1.61 14.56 -3.95
C LEU A 149 -0.95 15.65 -4.80
N SER A 150 0.36 15.52 -4.99
CA SER A 150 1.02 16.15 -6.15
C SER A 150 0.42 15.63 -7.47
N SER A 151 0.50 16.44 -8.52
CA SER A 151 0.07 16.05 -9.86
C SER A 151 0.77 14.77 -10.34
N THR A 152 2.09 14.63 -10.10
CA THR A 152 2.83 13.41 -10.48
C THR A 152 2.36 12.16 -9.72
N ALA A 153 2.03 12.26 -8.43
CA ALA A 153 1.51 11.12 -7.66
C ALA A 153 0.07 10.77 -8.05
N PHE A 154 -0.80 11.76 -8.24
CA PHE A 154 -2.19 11.56 -8.67
C PHE A 154 -2.29 10.80 -9.99
N ASN A 155 -1.43 11.16 -10.95
CA ASN A 155 -1.37 10.54 -12.28
C ASN A 155 -0.93 9.07 -12.25
N GLN A 156 -0.36 8.57 -11.15
CA GLN A 156 -0.10 7.14 -10.97
C GLN A 156 -1.39 6.36 -10.68
N LEU A 157 -2.42 7.02 -10.12
CA LEU A 157 -3.65 6.39 -9.68
C LEU A 157 -4.82 6.63 -10.64
N GLY A 158 -4.94 7.83 -11.23
CA GLY A 158 -6.07 8.22 -12.09
C GLY A 158 -5.69 9.24 -13.15
N HIS A 159 -6.69 9.67 -13.93
CA HIS A 159 -6.54 10.75 -14.90
C HIS A 159 -6.93 12.10 -14.28
N PRO A 160 -6.24 13.21 -14.57
CA PRO A 160 -6.57 14.54 -14.03
C PRO A 160 -8.05 14.92 -14.16
N ASP A 161 -8.69 14.54 -15.28
CA ASP A 161 -10.10 14.82 -15.55
C ASP A 161 -11.08 14.12 -14.59
N GLU A 162 -10.63 13.08 -13.86
CA GLU A 162 -11.44 12.50 -12.78
C GLU A 162 -11.61 13.47 -11.61
N GLY A 163 -10.59 14.32 -11.35
CA GLY A 163 -10.57 15.35 -10.31
C GLY A 163 -10.53 14.82 -8.87
N ARG A 164 -11.39 13.84 -8.54
CA ARG A 164 -11.52 13.21 -7.24
C ARG A 164 -11.96 11.75 -7.39
N PHE A 165 -11.39 10.86 -6.59
CA PHE A 165 -11.86 9.46 -6.52
C PHE A 165 -11.56 8.81 -5.17
N LYS A 166 -12.28 7.73 -4.86
CA LYS A 166 -12.10 6.95 -3.63
C LYS A 166 -10.79 6.16 -3.66
N VAL A 167 -10.12 6.12 -2.51
CA VAL A 167 -8.85 5.40 -2.27
C VAL A 167 -8.87 4.68 -0.93
N ASP A 168 -8.06 3.62 -0.86
CA ASP A 168 -7.58 3.05 0.39
C ASP A 168 -6.24 3.74 0.72
N VAL A 169 -6.10 4.23 1.96
CA VAL A 169 -4.90 4.92 2.43
C VAL A 169 -4.33 4.16 3.61
N LYS A 170 -3.04 3.81 3.53
CA LYS A 170 -2.29 3.23 4.64
C LYS A 170 -1.19 4.20 5.05
N PHE A 171 -1.34 4.81 6.22
CA PHE A 171 -0.30 5.62 6.84
C PHE A 171 0.78 4.71 7.42
N LEU A 172 2.02 4.93 6.99
CA LEU A 172 3.19 4.08 7.26
C LEU A 172 4.10 4.66 8.35
N GLY A 173 3.86 5.92 8.74
CA GLY A 173 4.72 6.67 9.64
C GLY A 173 6.10 6.91 9.02
N SER A 174 7.15 6.87 9.84
CA SER A 174 8.55 7.05 9.39
C SER A 174 9.13 5.80 8.71
N ASN A 175 8.41 4.67 8.74
CA ASN A 175 8.85 3.44 8.10
C ASN A 175 8.51 3.50 6.61
N VAL A 176 9.51 3.64 5.74
CA VAL A 176 9.32 3.42 4.30
C VAL A 176 9.34 1.91 4.05
N PRO A 177 8.28 1.31 3.49
CA PRO A 177 8.40 0.00 2.88
C PRO A 177 9.37 0.17 1.71
N VAL A 178 10.59 -0.35 1.88
CA VAL A 178 11.54 -0.47 0.77
C VAL A 178 10.78 -1.22 -0.32
N ALA A 179 10.48 -0.54 -1.42
CA ALA A 179 9.77 -1.16 -2.52
C ALA A 179 10.56 -2.41 -2.91
N SER A 180 9.96 -3.60 -2.71
CA SER A 180 10.55 -4.84 -3.21
C SER A 180 10.85 -4.61 -4.69
N PRO A 181 12.09 -4.85 -5.15
CA PRO A 181 12.40 -4.74 -6.56
C PRO A 181 11.40 -5.61 -7.31
N THR A 182 10.69 -5.01 -8.26
CA THR A 182 9.80 -5.74 -9.15
C THR A 182 10.67 -6.74 -9.92
N PRO A 183 10.35 -8.05 -9.94
CA PRO A 183 11.12 -9.03 -10.68
C PRO A 183 11.14 -8.73 -12.19
#